data_AF-A0A2D2DI96-F1
#
_entry.id   AF-A0A2D2DI96-F1
#
_cell.length_a   1.000
_cell.length_b   1.000
_cell.length_c   1.000
_cell.angle_alpha   90.00
_cell.angle_beta   90.00
_cell.angle_gamma   90.00
#
_symmetry.space_group_name_H-M   'P 1'
#
loop_
_entity.id
_entity.type
_entity.pdbx_description
1 polymer ?
#
loop_
_entity_poly.entity_id
_entity_poly.type
_entity_poly.pdbx_seq_one_letter_code
_entity_poly.pdbx_strand_id
1 'polypeptide(L)'
;MLALAITGCKPKPPVESVPAPVPAPVASVPAPAPPPAVVPAPPAATPAPVSASADVVDLDQIAVISKPMPPFPFVDYPENIGEPKQQTKASDFDQLHLIVGNKVQAVEGRFRRIVFELADAKVSRFQALRDYAKAATDMGGVKVNTSKPKDEAFEKVNGAFTDAMAKKLDYPNENYSYETYFSRHRPAANGCSSWPTSTVCASRPSKRNRRHRW
;
A
#
# COMPACT_ATOMS: atom_id res chain seq x y z
N MET A 1 40.16 40.06 -5.57
CA MET A 1 40.01 40.11 -7.04
C MET A 1 40.58 38.82 -7.61
N LEU A 2 39.72 37.83 -7.87
CA LEU A 2 40.08 36.66 -8.67
C LEU A 2 38.83 36.29 -9.49
N ALA A 3 38.92 36.51 -10.80
CA ALA A 3 37.85 36.26 -11.77
C ALA A 3 38.01 34.85 -12.33
N LEU A 4 36.91 34.08 -12.40
CA LEU A 4 36.82 32.88 -13.22
C LEU A 4 35.82 33.10 -14.36
N ALA A 5 36.29 32.87 -15.58
CA ALA A 5 35.53 32.95 -16.82
C ALA A 5 34.69 31.69 -17.04
N ILE A 6 33.46 31.86 -17.52
CA ILE A 6 32.55 30.78 -17.95
C ILE A 6 32.24 31.04 -19.43
N THR A 7 32.51 30.06 -20.30
CA THR A 7 32.30 30.14 -21.76
C THR A 7 31.24 29.14 -22.24
N GLY A 8 30.39 29.60 -23.16
CA GLY A 8 29.59 28.82 -24.13
C GLY A 8 28.14 28.46 -23.71
N CYS A 9 27.08 28.59 -24.50
CA CYS A 9 26.85 29.08 -25.88
C CYS A 9 25.36 29.53 -26.00
N LYS A 10 25.08 30.50 -26.88
CA LYS A 10 23.74 31.07 -27.18
C LYS A 10 23.19 30.58 -28.55
N PRO A 11 21.88 30.80 -28.86
CA PRO A 11 21.02 29.92 -29.67
C PRO A 11 20.88 30.32 -31.16
N LYS A 12 20.21 29.49 -31.97
CA LYS A 12 19.83 29.83 -33.37
C LYS A 12 18.34 29.50 -33.67
N PRO A 13 17.54 30.48 -34.15
CA PRO A 13 16.11 30.33 -34.53
C PRO A 13 15.91 30.11 -36.06
N PRO A 14 14.66 29.96 -36.57
CA PRO A 14 14.22 29.09 -37.67
C PRO A 14 14.00 29.79 -39.02
N VAL A 15 13.87 29.05 -40.13
CA VAL A 15 13.27 29.52 -41.40
C VAL A 15 12.63 28.38 -42.21
N GLU A 16 11.48 28.68 -42.80
CA GLU A 16 10.58 27.88 -43.64
C GLU A 16 10.67 28.34 -45.14
N SER A 17 10.33 27.44 -46.08
CA SER A 17 9.82 27.65 -47.49
C SER A 17 10.75 27.60 -48.73
N VAL A 18 10.64 26.50 -49.53
CA VAL A 18 10.27 26.30 -51.00
C VAL A 18 11.00 27.11 -52.14
N PRO A 19 11.27 26.66 -53.43
CA PRO A 19 10.58 25.70 -54.36
C PRO A 19 11.44 24.70 -55.21
N ALA A 20 10.73 23.92 -56.08
CA ALA A 20 11.09 22.75 -56.93
C ALA A 20 11.94 22.99 -58.22
N PRO A 21 12.42 21.91 -58.90
CA PRO A 21 11.76 21.48 -60.17
C PRO A 21 11.71 19.94 -60.42
N VAL A 22 10.98 19.56 -61.48
CA VAL A 22 10.50 18.21 -61.91
C VAL A 22 11.44 17.55 -62.95
N PRO A 23 11.51 16.19 -63.07
CA PRO A 23 11.05 15.52 -64.31
C PRO A 23 10.28 14.19 -64.08
N ALA A 24 9.53 13.75 -65.11
CA ALA A 24 8.59 12.61 -65.18
C ALA A 24 9.25 11.27 -65.64
N PRO A 25 8.48 10.22 -66.00
CA PRO A 25 7.70 9.30 -65.17
C PRO A 25 8.31 7.88 -65.18
N VAL A 26 8.12 7.08 -64.12
CA VAL A 26 8.41 5.63 -64.15
C VAL A 26 7.14 4.85 -63.85
N ALA A 27 6.92 3.82 -64.66
CA ALA A 27 5.72 3.01 -64.77
C ALA A 27 5.32 2.28 -63.48
N SER A 28 4.01 2.07 -63.36
CA SER A 28 3.30 1.43 -62.25
C SER A 28 3.77 0.02 -61.94
N VAL A 29 3.99 -0.25 -60.65
CA VAL A 29 3.99 -1.59 -60.05
C VAL A 29 2.68 -1.74 -59.25
N PRO A 30 1.91 -2.83 -59.41
CA PRO A 30 0.69 -3.05 -58.63
C PRO A 30 1.01 -3.19 -57.13
N ALA A 31 0.23 -2.49 -56.31
CA ALA A 31 0.33 -2.52 -54.86
C ALA A 31 -0.05 -3.91 -54.28
N PRO A 32 0.68 -4.41 -53.26
CA PRO A 32 0.26 -5.59 -52.51
C PRO A 32 -1.06 -5.35 -51.77
N ALA A 33 -1.93 -6.36 -51.77
CA ALA A 33 -3.20 -6.35 -51.04
C ALA A 33 -2.99 -6.13 -49.52
N PRO A 34 -3.90 -5.41 -48.84
CA PRO A 34 -3.79 -5.15 -47.41
C PRO A 34 -3.96 -6.44 -46.59
N PRO A 35 -3.20 -6.61 -45.49
CA PRO A 35 -3.42 -7.70 -44.56
C PRO A 35 -4.80 -7.58 -43.88
N PRO A 36 -5.44 -8.70 -43.51
CA PRO A 36 -6.73 -8.69 -42.84
C PRO A 36 -6.66 -7.95 -41.50
N ALA A 37 -7.70 -7.15 -41.24
CA ALA A 37 -7.85 -6.38 -40.01
C ALA A 37 -7.88 -7.32 -38.80
N VAL A 38 -6.93 -7.14 -37.88
CA VAL A 38 -6.96 -7.76 -36.56
C VAL A 38 -8.08 -7.09 -35.76
N VAL A 39 -9.17 -7.82 -35.53
CA VAL A 39 -10.22 -7.42 -34.60
C VAL A 39 -9.61 -7.35 -33.20
N PRO A 40 -9.67 -6.21 -32.50
CA PRO A 40 -9.15 -6.13 -31.14
C PRO A 40 -9.99 -7.03 -30.22
N ALA A 41 -9.30 -7.92 -29.49
CA ALA A 41 -9.90 -8.68 -28.41
C ALA A 41 -10.50 -7.70 -27.38
N PRO A 42 -11.68 -8.00 -26.81
CA PRO A 42 -12.27 -7.14 -25.79
C PRO A 42 -11.30 -7.01 -24.61
N PRO A 43 -11.10 -5.79 -24.07
CA PRO A 43 -10.21 -5.59 -22.94
C PRO A 43 -10.68 -6.46 -21.78
N ALA A 44 -9.77 -7.27 -21.24
CA ALA A 44 -9.96 -7.94 -19.98
C ALA A 44 -10.32 -6.89 -18.92
N ALA A 45 -11.46 -7.06 -18.27
CA ALA A 45 -11.95 -6.15 -17.26
C ALA A 45 -10.93 -6.05 -16.12
N THR A 46 -10.19 -4.95 -16.08
CA THR A 46 -9.52 -4.50 -14.87
C THR A 46 -10.61 -4.32 -13.81
N PRO A 47 -10.57 -5.03 -12.66
CA PRO A 47 -11.56 -4.78 -11.61
C PRO A 47 -11.44 -3.32 -11.20
N ALA A 48 -12.58 -2.62 -11.26
CA ALA A 48 -12.68 -1.23 -10.84
C ALA A 48 -12.16 -1.09 -9.40
N PRO A 49 -11.43 -0.01 -9.06
CA PRO A 49 -11.11 0.28 -7.69
C PRO A 49 -12.43 0.47 -6.95
N VAL A 50 -12.75 -0.46 -6.05
CA VAL A 50 -13.89 -0.31 -5.16
C VAL A 50 -13.53 0.81 -4.19
N SER A 51 -13.97 2.03 -4.50
CA SER A 51 -14.07 3.09 -3.50
C SER A 51 -15.11 2.63 -2.48
N ALA A 52 -14.65 2.05 -1.37
CA ALA A 52 -15.48 1.74 -0.23
C ALA A 52 -16.14 3.04 0.24
N SER A 53 -17.48 3.10 0.13
CA SER A 53 -18.27 4.20 0.67
C SER A 53 -18.20 4.18 2.19
N ALA A 54 -18.00 5.35 2.79
CA ALA A 54 -17.25 5.55 4.03
C ALA A 54 -17.98 5.26 5.36
N ASP A 55 -19.22 4.76 5.35
CA ASP A 55 -20.01 4.63 6.60
C ASP A 55 -20.27 3.19 7.05
N VAL A 56 -20.18 2.19 6.16
CA VAL A 56 -20.31 0.78 6.52
C VAL A 56 -19.42 -0.05 5.60
N VAL A 57 -18.18 -0.29 6.04
CA VAL A 57 -17.31 -1.27 5.38
C VAL A 57 -17.74 -2.65 5.88
N ASP A 58 -18.44 -3.41 5.05
CA ASP A 58 -18.77 -4.80 5.30
C ASP A 58 -17.66 -5.70 4.75
N LEU A 59 -17.01 -6.46 5.64
CA LEU A 59 -15.93 -7.36 5.28
C LEU A 59 -16.39 -8.50 4.35
N ASP A 60 -17.67 -8.90 4.43
CA ASP A 60 -18.24 -9.97 3.61
C ASP A 60 -18.50 -9.55 2.16
N GLN A 61 -18.52 -8.25 1.87
CA GLN A 61 -18.65 -7.70 0.51
C GLN A 61 -17.30 -7.56 -0.21
N ILE A 62 -16.19 -7.73 0.51
CA ILE A 62 -14.86 -7.66 -0.10
C ILE A 62 -14.67 -8.88 -1.00
N ALA A 63 -14.27 -8.63 -2.25
CA ALA A 63 -14.15 -9.68 -3.26
C ALA A 63 -13.11 -10.73 -2.87
N VAL A 64 -13.40 -12.00 -3.21
CA VAL A 64 -12.47 -13.10 -3.03
C VAL A 64 -11.44 -13.09 -4.16
N ILE A 65 -10.17 -13.05 -3.79
CA ILE A 65 -9.03 -12.93 -4.69
C ILE A 65 -8.44 -14.32 -4.91
N SER A 66 -8.08 -14.61 -6.17
CA SER A 66 -7.47 -15.89 -6.57
C SER A 66 -5.94 -15.87 -6.53
N LYS A 67 -5.34 -14.78 -6.04
CA LYS A 67 -3.89 -14.64 -5.91
C LYS A 67 -3.39 -15.61 -4.84
N PRO A 68 -2.34 -16.40 -5.12
CA PRO A 68 -1.76 -17.29 -4.11
C PRO A 68 -1.28 -16.46 -2.92
N MET A 69 -1.71 -16.86 -1.73
CA MET A 69 -1.29 -16.24 -0.48
C MET A 69 0.04 -16.87 -0.05
N PRO A 70 1.08 -16.09 0.31
CA PRO A 70 2.28 -16.64 0.92
C PRO A 70 1.93 -17.40 2.21
N PRO A 71 2.76 -18.35 2.66
CA PRO A 71 2.56 -18.99 3.96
C PRO A 71 2.61 -17.93 5.07
N PHE A 72 1.79 -18.12 6.09
CA PHE A 72 1.85 -17.29 7.29
C PHE A 72 3.15 -17.59 8.07
N PRO A 73 3.86 -16.58 8.62
CA PRO A 73 3.53 -15.15 8.65
C PRO A 73 3.87 -14.40 7.34
N PHE A 74 3.06 -13.39 7.00
CA PHE A 74 3.22 -12.66 5.73
C PHE A 74 4.25 -11.54 5.76
N VAL A 75 4.62 -11.08 6.96
CA VAL A 75 5.52 -9.95 7.18
C VAL A 75 6.52 -10.33 8.26
N ASP A 76 7.80 -10.12 7.95
CA ASP A 76 8.94 -10.35 8.84
C ASP A 76 9.64 -9.07 9.28
N TYR A 77 10.54 -9.20 10.25
CA TYR A 77 11.39 -8.09 10.67
C TYR A 77 12.34 -7.67 9.55
N PRO A 78 12.62 -6.36 9.40
CA PRO A 78 13.71 -5.90 8.57
C PRO A 78 15.05 -6.51 9.04
N GLU A 79 15.92 -6.88 8.10
CA GLU A 79 17.23 -7.53 8.38
C GLU A 79 18.11 -6.73 9.36
N ASN A 80 17.95 -5.40 9.38
CA ASN A 80 18.71 -4.51 10.26
C ASN A 80 18.27 -4.57 11.75
N ILE A 81 17.16 -5.25 12.06
CA ILE A 81 16.66 -5.39 13.43
C ILE A 81 17.23 -6.66 14.06
N GLY A 82 18.22 -6.50 14.94
CA GLY A 82 18.72 -7.60 15.75
C GLY A 82 17.66 -8.15 16.72
N GLU A 83 17.75 -9.45 17.04
CA GLU A 83 16.86 -10.20 17.95
C GLU A 83 16.47 -9.46 19.25
N PRO A 84 17.37 -8.82 20.02
CA PRO A 84 16.98 -8.17 21.28
C PRO A 84 16.02 -6.97 21.11
N LYS A 85 15.88 -6.46 19.89
CA LYS A 85 14.99 -5.34 19.53
C LYS A 85 13.68 -5.81 18.89
N GLN A 86 13.54 -7.11 18.68
CA GLN A 86 12.35 -7.73 18.14
C GLN A 86 11.36 -8.05 19.27
N GLN A 87 10.16 -7.49 19.21
CA GLN A 87 9.07 -7.86 20.11
C GLN A 87 7.93 -8.50 19.31
N THR A 88 7.79 -9.82 19.41
CA THR A 88 6.71 -10.57 18.74
C THR A 88 5.66 -11.02 19.74
N LYS A 89 4.39 -10.85 19.39
CA LYS A 89 3.26 -11.52 20.04
C LYS A 89 2.52 -12.32 18.98
N ALA A 90 2.31 -13.61 19.18
CA ALA A 90 1.58 -14.44 18.23
C ALA A 90 0.60 -15.36 18.98
N SER A 91 -0.49 -15.72 18.31
CA SER A 91 -1.43 -16.74 18.76
C SER A 91 -1.99 -17.48 17.56
N ASP A 92 -2.25 -18.77 17.71
CA ASP A 92 -2.92 -19.59 16.69
C ASP A 92 -4.42 -19.34 16.62
N PHE A 93 -5.01 -18.90 17.73
CA PHE A 93 -6.44 -18.63 17.83
C PHE A 93 -6.69 -17.63 18.96
N ASP A 94 -7.00 -16.39 18.60
CA ASP A 94 -7.34 -15.32 19.54
C ASP A 94 -8.23 -14.28 18.84
N GLN A 95 -8.78 -13.36 19.62
CA GLN A 95 -9.60 -12.26 19.13
C GLN A 95 -8.81 -10.94 19.09
N LEU A 96 -8.76 -10.30 17.92
CA LEU A 96 -8.22 -8.96 17.72
C LEU A 96 -9.33 -7.96 17.45
N HIS A 97 -9.20 -6.75 17.99
CA HIS A 97 -10.13 -5.66 17.74
C HIS A 97 -9.51 -4.65 16.79
N LEU A 98 -10.15 -4.45 15.63
CA LEU A 98 -9.66 -3.63 14.53
C LEU A 98 -10.65 -2.52 14.21
N ILE A 99 -10.17 -1.43 13.62
CA ILE A 99 -11.06 -0.40 13.07
C ILE A 99 -11.45 -0.81 11.64
N VAL A 100 -12.75 -0.97 11.42
CA VAL A 100 -13.37 -1.22 10.11
C VAL A 100 -14.38 -0.09 9.86
N GLY A 101 -14.14 0.69 8.82
CA GLY A 101 -14.73 2.01 8.63
C GLY A 101 -14.45 2.90 9.84
N ASN A 102 -15.50 3.20 10.61
CA ASN A 102 -15.45 3.98 11.85
C ASN A 102 -15.80 3.17 13.10
N LYS A 103 -15.90 1.84 13.02
CA LYS A 103 -16.33 0.97 14.12
C LYS A 103 -15.22 0.03 14.54
N VAL A 104 -15.20 -0.30 15.83
CA VAL A 104 -14.35 -1.39 16.34
C VAL A 104 -15.03 -2.74 16.05
N GLN A 105 -14.37 -3.57 15.25
CA GLN A 105 -14.82 -4.93 14.94
C GLN A 105 -13.86 -5.95 15.52
N ALA A 106 -14.42 -6.97 16.17
CA ALA A 106 -13.66 -8.12 16.64
C ALA A 106 -13.48 -9.13 15.49
N VAL A 107 -12.24 -9.59 15.29
CA VAL A 107 -11.89 -10.63 14.32
C VAL A 107 -11.16 -11.74 15.08
N GLU A 108 -11.51 -12.97 14.77
CA GLU A 108 -10.94 -14.16 15.39
C GLU A 108 -10.06 -14.91 14.39
N GLY A 109 -8.94 -15.45 14.87
CA GLY A 109 -8.08 -16.34 14.10
C GLY A 109 -6.64 -16.34 14.57
N ARG A 110 -5.75 -16.81 13.68
CA ARG A 110 -4.31 -16.77 13.89
C ARG A 110 -3.79 -15.35 13.64
N PHE A 111 -2.97 -14.83 14.55
CA PHE A 111 -2.35 -13.52 14.39
C PHE A 111 -0.88 -13.52 14.81
N ARG A 112 -0.13 -12.59 14.22
CA ARG A 112 1.23 -12.23 14.62
C ARG A 112 1.35 -10.72 14.61
N ARG A 113 1.82 -10.17 15.74
CA ARG A 113 2.22 -8.79 15.90
C ARG A 113 3.73 -8.73 16.01
N ILE A 114 4.34 -7.87 15.19
CA ILE A 114 5.75 -7.51 15.32
C ILE A 114 5.86 -6.04 15.73
N VAL A 115 6.71 -5.75 16.70
CA VAL A 115 7.05 -4.39 17.15
C VAL A 115 8.56 -4.24 17.11
N PHE A 116 9.01 -3.14 16.50
CA PHE A 116 10.41 -2.73 16.41
C PHE A 116 10.48 -1.20 16.29
N GLU A 117 11.66 -0.63 16.49
CA GLU A 117 11.88 0.81 16.28
C GLU A 117 12.29 1.10 14.83
N LEU A 118 11.60 2.06 14.20
CA LEU A 118 11.91 2.48 12.84
C LEU A 118 13.35 3.03 12.69
N ALA A 119 13.88 3.66 13.75
CA ALA A 119 15.25 4.16 13.78
C ALA A 119 16.28 3.03 13.68
N ASP A 120 16.02 1.90 14.33
CA ASP A 120 16.88 0.71 14.25
C ASP A 120 16.78 0.04 12.88
N ALA A 121 15.60 0.07 12.26
CA ALA A 121 15.41 -0.41 10.90
C ALA A 121 16.07 0.49 9.84
N LYS A 122 16.47 1.71 10.22
CA LYS A 122 16.95 2.78 9.33
C LYS A 122 15.90 3.18 8.27
N VAL A 123 14.62 3.13 8.64
CA VAL A 123 13.50 3.44 7.74
C VAL A 123 12.71 4.62 8.31
N SER A 124 12.30 5.57 7.46
CA SER A 124 11.43 6.67 7.88
C SER A 124 9.97 6.20 8.07
N ARG A 125 9.17 6.93 8.85
CA ARG A 125 7.74 6.61 9.03
C ARG A 125 6.98 6.57 7.69
N PHE A 126 7.26 7.52 6.80
CA PHE A 126 6.60 7.59 5.50
C PHE A 126 6.98 6.41 4.61
N GLN A 127 8.26 6.04 4.61
CA GLN A 127 8.74 4.88 3.86
C GLN A 127 8.12 3.59 4.40
N ALA A 128 8.12 3.39 5.72
CA ALA A 128 7.48 2.22 6.33
C ALA A 128 5.99 2.14 5.98
N LEU A 129 5.25 3.25 6.14
CA LEU A 129 3.82 3.29 5.80
C LEU A 129 3.57 2.91 4.34
N ARG A 130 4.32 3.52 3.41
CA ARG A 130 4.21 3.24 1.98
C ARG A 130 4.53 1.78 1.67
N ASP A 131 5.63 1.27 2.21
CA ASP A 131 6.14 -0.05 1.88
C ASP A 131 5.21 -1.15 2.45
N TYR A 132 4.69 -0.98 3.68
CA TYR A 132 3.69 -1.90 4.25
C TYR A 132 2.31 -1.78 3.60
N ALA A 133 1.86 -0.58 3.27
CA ALA A 133 0.63 -0.39 2.51
C ALA A 133 0.73 -1.07 1.14
N LYS A 134 1.87 -0.93 0.46
CA LYS A 134 2.14 -1.61 -0.81
C LYS A 134 2.17 -3.12 -0.65
N ALA A 135 2.85 -3.65 0.37
CA ALA A 135 2.88 -5.09 0.62
C ALA A 135 1.46 -5.65 0.86
N ALA A 136 0.65 -4.95 1.65
CA ALA A 136 -0.73 -5.33 1.90
C ALA A 136 -1.56 -5.31 0.61
N THR A 137 -1.49 -4.25 -0.19
CA THR A 137 -2.25 -4.16 -1.45
C THR A 137 -1.75 -5.12 -2.52
N ASP A 138 -0.45 -5.39 -2.59
CA ASP A 138 0.12 -6.40 -3.49
C ASP A 138 -0.44 -7.78 -3.15
N MET A 139 -0.67 -8.11 -1.89
CA MET A 139 -1.34 -9.35 -1.48
C MET A 139 -2.85 -9.34 -1.74
N GLY A 140 -3.43 -8.24 -2.23
CA GLY A 140 -4.86 -8.08 -2.45
C GLY A 140 -5.61 -7.45 -1.28
N GLY A 141 -4.89 -6.88 -0.31
CA GLY A 141 -5.49 -6.14 0.80
C GLY A 141 -6.20 -4.88 0.33
N VAL A 142 -7.43 -4.70 0.78
CA VAL A 142 -8.22 -3.48 0.64
C VAL A 142 -8.16 -2.73 1.97
N LYS A 143 -7.86 -1.42 1.94
CA LYS A 143 -7.89 -0.61 3.16
C LYS A 143 -9.32 -0.50 3.66
N VAL A 144 -9.56 -0.92 4.89
CA VAL A 144 -10.92 -0.97 5.47
C VAL A 144 -11.15 0.09 6.53
N ASN A 145 -10.11 0.67 7.13
CA ASN A 145 -10.29 1.76 8.10
C ASN A 145 -10.39 3.13 7.38
N THR A 146 -11.45 3.88 7.70
CA THR A 146 -11.63 5.27 7.24
C THR A 146 -11.18 6.28 8.29
N SER A 147 -11.16 5.86 9.57
CA SER A 147 -10.74 6.68 10.70
C SER A 147 -9.54 6.07 11.43
N LYS A 148 -8.89 6.90 12.25
CA LYS A 148 -7.88 6.55 13.22
C LYS A 148 -8.48 6.59 14.63
N PRO A 149 -7.83 5.94 15.62
CA PRO A 149 -8.40 5.82 16.97
C PRO A 149 -8.71 7.14 17.71
N LYS A 150 -8.12 8.27 17.29
CA LYS A 150 -8.35 9.60 17.89
C LYS A 150 -9.03 10.60 16.96
N ASP A 151 -9.57 10.12 15.85
CA ASP A 151 -10.33 10.98 14.96
C ASP A 151 -11.71 11.23 15.56
N GLU A 152 -12.24 12.45 15.41
CA GLU A 152 -13.55 12.83 15.93
C GLU A 152 -14.67 11.90 15.40
N ALA A 153 -14.57 11.45 14.15
CA ALA A 153 -15.50 10.50 13.55
C ALA A 153 -15.49 9.12 14.25
N PHE A 154 -14.33 8.68 14.74
CA PHE A 154 -14.21 7.43 15.49
C PHE A 154 -14.81 7.58 16.89
N GLU A 155 -14.51 8.68 17.58
CA GLU A 155 -14.99 8.91 18.94
C GLU A 155 -16.50 9.13 19.01
N LYS A 156 -17.09 9.75 17.98
CA LYS A 156 -18.55 9.88 17.85
C LYS A 156 -19.27 8.53 17.83
N VAL A 157 -18.64 7.48 17.31
CA VAL A 157 -19.24 6.14 17.13
C VAL A 157 -18.90 5.21 18.30
N ASN A 158 -17.66 5.26 18.81
CA ASN A 158 -17.16 4.29 19.80
C ASN A 158 -16.96 4.88 21.20
N GLY A 159 -17.23 6.18 21.38
CA GLY A 159 -16.92 6.93 22.58
C GLY A 159 -15.49 7.46 22.61
N ALA A 160 -15.17 8.23 23.66
CA ALA A 160 -13.86 8.85 23.82
C ALA A 160 -12.71 7.81 23.83
N PHE A 161 -11.58 8.18 23.26
CA PHE A 161 -10.40 7.32 23.24
C PHE A 161 -9.73 7.25 24.63
N THR A 162 -9.97 6.15 25.34
CA THR A 162 -9.42 5.86 26.68
C THR A 162 -8.25 4.88 26.63
N ASP A 163 -7.54 4.71 27.74
CA ASP A 163 -6.48 3.69 27.87
C ASP A 163 -7.00 2.26 27.64
N ALA A 164 -8.26 1.99 28.00
CA ALA A 164 -8.91 0.72 27.71
C ALA A 164 -9.08 0.51 26.19
N MET A 165 -9.48 1.56 25.46
CA MET A 165 -9.57 1.53 24.00
C MET A 165 -8.18 1.39 23.36
N ALA A 166 -7.18 2.10 23.88
CA ALA A 166 -5.79 2.01 23.44
C ALA A 166 -5.24 0.58 23.57
N LYS A 167 -5.50 -0.08 24.70
CA LYS A 167 -5.12 -1.48 24.91
C LYS A 167 -5.91 -2.43 24.02
N LYS A 168 -7.20 -2.17 23.82
CA LYS A 168 -8.10 -2.99 22.99
C LYS A 168 -7.67 -2.98 21.52
N LEU A 169 -7.33 -1.81 20.98
CA LEU A 169 -6.88 -1.64 19.58
C LEU A 169 -5.38 -1.85 19.40
N ASP A 170 -4.65 -2.14 20.48
CA ASP A 170 -3.19 -2.23 20.49
C ASP A 170 -2.50 -0.99 19.91
N TYR A 171 -3.06 0.18 20.22
CA TYR A 171 -2.61 1.50 19.77
C TYR A 171 -2.12 2.32 20.97
N PRO A 172 -0.85 2.20 21.35
CA PRO A 172 -0.37 2.73 22.64
C PRO A 172 -0.21 4.25 22.68
N ASN A 173 -0.08 4.95 21.54
CA ASN A 173 -0.08 6.42 21.47
C ASN A 173 -0.16 6.95 20.02
N GLU A 174 -0.34 8.26 19.89
CA GLU A 174 -0.49 9.00 18.62
C GLU A 174 0.72 8.98 17.69
N ASN A 175 1.90 8.58 18.17
CA ASN A 175 3.05 8.53 17.29
C ASN A 175 2.89 7.39 16.26
N TYR A 176 1.99 6.43 16.49
CA TYR A 176 1.76 5.32 15.57
C TYR A 176 0.89 5.75 14.37
N SER A 177 1.17 5.17 13.21
CA SER A 177 0.17 5.11 12.14
C SER A 177 -0.71 3.89 12.37
N TYR A 178 -2.00 4.01 12.07
CA TYR A 178 -2.96 2.92 12.16
C TYR A 178 -3.64 2.73 10.80
N GLU A 179 -3.36 1.61 10.15
CA GLU A 179 -4.02 1.20 8.92
C GLU A 179 -4.39 -0.27 9.03
N THR A 180 -5.59 -0.58 8.54
CA THR A 180 -6.13 -1.94 8.52
C THR A 180 -6.45 -2.30 7.09
N TYR A 181 -5.86 -3.41 6.65
CA TYR A 181 -6.08 -3.98 5.33
C TYR A 181 -6.72 -5.36 5.47
N PHE A 182 -7.68 -5.63 4.61
CA PHE A 182 -8.39 -6.91 4.60
C PHE A 182 -8.37 -7.51 3.20
N SER A 183 -8.07 -8.81 3.11
CA SER A 183 -8.18 -9.57 1.87
C SER A 183 -8.88 -10.89 2.14
N ARG A 184 -9.65 -11.35 1.15
CA ARG A 184 -10.25 -12.69 1.16
C ARG A 184 -9.59 -13.51 0.06
N HIS A 185 -9.04 -14.66 0.43
CA HIS A 185 -8.40 -15.55 -0.53
C HIS A 185 -9.25 -16.78 -0.73
N ARG A 186 -9.30 -17.27 -1.98
CA ARG A 186 -9.84 -18.60 -2.23
C ARG A 186 -8.91 -19.62 -1.57
N PRO A 187 -9.44 -20.62 -0.84
CA PRO A 187 -8.61 -21.72 -0.36
C PRO A 187 -7.89 -22.37 -1.54
N ALA A 188 -6.60 -22.68 -1.35
CA ALA A 188 -5.86 -23.44 -2.34
C ALA A 188 -6.60 -24.76 -2.62
N ALA A 189 -6.70 -25.16 -3.89
CA ALA A 189 -7.42 -26.37 -4.29
C ALA A 189 -6.89 -27.66 -3.64
N ASN A 190 -5.73 -27.60 -2.98
CA ASN A 190 -5.06 -28.71 -2.32
C ASN A 190 -5.00 -28.48 -0.81
N GLY A 191 -6.11 -28.77 -0.10
CA GLY A 191 -6.10 -29.19 1.31
C GLY A 191 -5.85 -28.13 2.40
N CYS A 192 -6.84 -28.00 3.28
CA CYS A 192 -6.80 -27.48 4.66
C CYS A 192 -6.99 -25.96 4.92
N SER A 193 -8.21 -25.68 5.41
CA SER A 193 -8.69 -24.58 6.29
C SER A 193 -8.47 -23.13 5.85
N SER A 194 -9.50 -22.57 5.23
CA SER A 194 -9.73 -21.13 5.09
C SER A 194 -10.10 -20.51 6.45
N TRP A 195 -9.22 -19.66 6.98
CA TRP A 195 -9.55 -18.72 8.06
C TRP A 195 -9.37 -17.28 7.54
N PRO A 196 -10.27 -16.33 7.89
CA PRO A 196 -10.05 -14.92 7.56
C PRO A 196 -8.79 -14.44 8.28
N THR A 197 -7.75 -14.07 7.52
CA THR A 197 -6.50 -13.59 8.11
C THR A 197 -6.44 -12.08 7.99
N SER A 198 -6.67 -11.37 9.11
CA SER A 198 -6.50 -9.92 9.17
C SER A 198 -5.03 -9.57 9.47
N THR A 199 -4.41 -8.74 8.62
CA THR A 199 -3.05 -8.23 8.85
C THR A 199 -3.13 -6.82 9.46
N VAL A 200 -2.50 -6.64 10.62
CA VAL A 200 -2.41 -5.35 11.33
C VAL A 200 -0.97 -4.88 11.32
N CYS A 201 -0.68 -3.74 10.70
CA CYS A 201 0.65 -3.13 10.71
C CYS A 201 0.64 -1.87 11.60
N ALA A 202 1.31 -1.92 12.74
CA ALA A 202 1.53 -0.76 13.62
C ALA A 202 3.03 -0.46 13.74
N SER A 203 3.47 0.76 13.39
CA SER A 203 4.89 1.18 13.44
C SER A 203 5.11 2.37 14.39
N ARG A 204 6.17 2.30 15.23
CA ARG A 204 6.53 3.29 16.28
C ARG A 204 7.57 4.33 15.82
N PRO A 205 7.40 5.63 16.09
CA PRO A 205 8.48 6.62 16.08
C PRO A 205 9.14 6.78 17.47
N SER A 206 10.46 6.98 17.46
CA SER A 206 11.26 7.32 18.65
C SER A 206 11.15 8.81 18.97
N LYS A 207 10.64 9.17 20.16
CA LYS A 207 11.02 10.43 20.84
C LYS A 207 12.23 10.13 21.73
N ARG A 208 13.43 10.47 21.25
CA ARG A 208 14.63 10.48 22.08
C ARG A 208 14.62 11.78 22.90
N ASN A 209 14.10 11.72 24.12
CA ASN A 209 14.12 12.83 25.06
C ASN A 209 15.56 13.07 25.53
N ARG A 210 16.34 13.88 24.81
CA ARG A 210 17.60 14.42 25.33
C ARG A 210 17.26 15.56 26.28
N ARG A 211 17.13 15.25 27.58
CA ARG A 211 17.36 16.25 28.62
C ARG A 211 18.86 16.58 28.59
N HIS A 212 19.23 17.66 27.92
CA HIS A 212 20.48 18.33 28.20
C HIS A 212 20.26 19.23 29.41
N ARG A 213 20.95 18.93 30.52
CA ARG A 213 21.35 19.93 31.51
C ARG A 213 22.11 21.03 30.77
N TRP A 214 21.70 22.27 30.95
CA TRP A 214 22.51 23.41 31.39
C TRP A 214 21.58 24.35 32.15
#